data_AF-A0A3N6FDG1-F1
#
_entry.id   AF-A0A3N6FDG1-F1
#
_cell.length_a   1.000
_cell.length_b   1.000
_cell.length_c   1.000
_cell.angle_alpha   90.00
_cell.angle_beta   90.00
_cell.angle_gamma   90.00
#
_symmetry.space_group_name_H-M   'P 1'
#
loop_
_entity.id
_entity.type
_entity.pdbx_description
1 polymer ?
#
loop_
_entity_poly.entity_id
_entity_poly.type
_entity_poly.pdbx_seq_one_letter_code
_entity_poly.pdbx_strand_id
1 'polypeptide(L)'
;MSSNFYVLCVSHDPAILSTEHRAGGDAADTIKTGSTLHPGCDLVIEEVSGGPVEIGCPPATSRGSGPRCYHSDVRWVEVQWLRMLSRAYTSADPKVADAVRQGRFTCWPQERLHRLRGSLGIEDEARERP
;
A
#
# COMPACT_ATOMS: atom_id res chain seq x y z
N MET A 1 -6.62 5.58 21.55
CA MET A 1 -5.28 5.12 21.13
C MET A 1 -4.79 6.08 20.06
N SER A 2 -3.50 6.43 20.08
CA SER A 2 -2.91 7.29 19.04
C SER A 2 -2.38 6.39 17.94
N SER A 3 -2.80 6.61 16.69
CA SER A 3 -2.20 5.97 15.52
C SER A 3 -0.92 6.71 15.13
N ASN A 4 0.02 5.99 14.51
CA ASN A 4 1.12 6.57 13.75
C ASN A 4 0.83 6.41 12.26
N PHE A 5 1.40 7.29 11.44
CA PHE A 5 1.24 7.26 9.99
C PHE A 5 2.61 7.20 9.33
N TYR A 6 2.87 6.13 8.59
CA TYR A 6 4.14 5.91 7.91
C TYR A 6 3.97 6.12 6.41
N VAL A 7 4.74 7.03 5.84
CA VAL A 7 4.85 7.16 4.38
C VAL A 7 5.84 6.11 3.91
N LEU A 8 5.36 5.15 3.11
CA LEU A 8 6.16 4.06 2.57
C LEU A 8 6.47 4.30 1.09
N CYS A 9 7.70 4.04 0.70
CA CYS A 9 8.15 4.07 -0.69
C CYS A 9 8.03 2.67 -1.30
N VAL A 10 7.04 2.49 -2.18
CA VAL A 10 6.74 1.23 -2.88
C VAL A 10 7.37 1.17 -4.28
N SER A 11 8.27 2.10 -4.61
CA SER A 11 9.21 1.93 -5.72
C SER A 11 10.34 0.95 -5.39
N HIS A 12 10.60 0.70 -4.10
CA HIS A 12 11.58 -0.27 -3.62
C HIS A 12 10.93 -1.62 -3.33
N ASP A 13 11.77 -2.66 -3.31
CA ASP A 13 11.36 -4.03 -3.03
C ASP A 13 12.30 -4.64 -1.97
N PRO A 14 11.84 -4.87 -0.72
CA PRO A 14 10.52 -4.52 -0.18
C PRO A 14 10.30 -3.00 -0.08
N ALA A 15 9.06 -2.60 0.18
CA ALA A 15 8.74 -1.21 0.49
C ALA A 15 9.54 -0.73 1.71
N ILE A 16 10.03 0.51 1.65
CA ILE A 16 10.86 1.09 2.71
C ILE A 16 10.16 2.30 3.34
N LEU A 17 10.38 2.50 4.63
CA LEU A 17 9.90 3.68 5.34
C LEU A 17 10.62 4.93 4.80
N SER A 18 9.84 5.91 4.32
CA SER A 18 10.34 7.23 3.96
C SER A 18 10.29 8.17 5.15
N THR A 19 9.12 8.29 5.79
CA THR A 19 8.86 9.33 6.80
C THR A 19 7.75 8.89 7.74
N GLU A 20 7.83 9.29 9.00
CA GLU A 20 6.83 9.01 10.04
C GLU A 20 6.13 10.30 10.47
N HIS A 21 4.81 10.19 10.71
CA HIS A 21 3.95 11.26 11.19
C HIS A 21 3.05 10.78 12.34
N ARG A 22 2.59 11.73 13.16
CA ARG A 22 1.59 11.49 14.22
C ARG A 22 0.16 11.78 13.78
N ALA A 23 -0.01 12.46 12.64
CA ALA A 23 -1.31 12.80 12.08
C ALA A 23 -1.38 12.37 10.61
N GLY A 24 -2.52 11.80 10.19
CA GLY A 24 -2.71 11.34 8.82
C GLY A 24 -2.72 12.48 7.80
N GLY A 25 -3.14 13.69 8.22
CA GLY A 25 -3.08 14.90 7.40
C GLY A 25 -1.65 15.24 6.97
N ASP A 26 -0.71 15.21 7.92
CA ASP A 26 0.70 15.50 7.65
C ASP A 26 1.32 14.46 6.71
N ALA A 27 0.98 13.18 6.89
CA ALA A 27 1.42 12.12 5.98
C ALA A 27 0.88 12.30 4.55
N ALA A 28 -0.38 12.74 4.43
CA ALA A 28 -0.98 13.05 3.13
C ALA A 28 -0.31 14.26 2.47
N ASP A 29 0.05 15.28 3.26
CA ASP A 29 0.74 16.46 2.76
C ASP A 29 2.17 16.14 2.31
N THR A 30 2.90 15.28 3.04
CA THR A 30 4.21 14.75 2.59
C THR A 30 4.13 14.08 1.22
N ILE A 31 3.07 13.33 0.93
CA ILE A 31 2.91 12.75 -0.41
C ILE A 31 2.66 13.84 -1.46
N LYS A 32 1.79 14.83 -1.17
CA LYS A 32 1.49 15.93 -2.10
C LYS A 32 2.72 16.75 -2.46
N THR A 33 3.55 17.08 -1.48
CA THR A 33 4.75 17.88 -1.69
C THR A 33 5.93 17.05 -2.20
N GLY A 34 5.79 15.72 -2.20
CA GLY A 34 6.87 14.78 -2.42
C GLY A 34 7.71 14.59 -1.15
N SER A 35 8.13 13.35 -0.93
CA SER A 35 9.17 13.06 0.07
C SER A 35 10.51 13.61 -0.42
N THR A 36 11.23 14.31 0.45
CA THR A 36 12.59 14.80 0.17
C THR A 36 13.57 13.67 -0.12
N LEU A 37 13.35 12.50 0.49
CA LEU A 37 14.19 11.31 0.31
C LEU A 37 13.81 10.52 -0.96
N HIS A 38 12.57 10.65 -1.42
CA HIS A 38 12.02 9.87 -2.51
C HIS A 38 11.23 10.73 -3.52
N PRO A 39 11.88 11.74 -4.14
CA PRO A 39 11.24 12.57 -5.14
C PRO A 39 10.88 11.70 -6.35
N GLY A 40 9.61 11.73 -6.74
CA GLY A 40 9.16 10.97 -7.91
C GLY A 40 8.82 9.50 -7.65
N CYS A 41 9.09 8.94 -6.46
CA CYS A 41 8.74 7.56 -6.16
C CYS A 41 7.24 7.36 -5.98
N ASP A 42 6.83 6.10 -6.06
CA ASP A 42 5.50 5.66 -5.70
C ASP A 42 5.42 5.56 -4.18
N LEU A 43 4.55 6.37 -3.58
CA LEU A 43 4.37 6.48 -2.14
C LEU A 43 2.96 6.01 -1.74
N VAL A 44 2.85 5.41 -0.56
CA VAL A 44 1.58 5.12 0.11
C VAL A 44 1.68 5.51 1.58
N ILE A 45 0.54 5.62 2.26
CA ILE A 45 0.50 5.85 3.70
C ILE A 45 0.08 4.56 4.38
N GLU A 46 0.75 4.16 5.44
CA GLU A 46 0.32 3.09 6.34
C GLU A 46 -0.12 3.71 7.67
N GLU A 47 -1.32 3.38 8.12
CA GLU A 47 -1.75 3.67 9.49
C GLU A 47 -1.40 2.51 10.41
N VAL A 48 -0.78 2.81 11.55
CA VAL A 48 -0.32 1.83 12.54
C VAL A 48 -0.91 2.12 13.91
N SER A 49 -1.60 1.13 14.49
CA SER A 49 -2.12 1.17 15.87
C SER A 49 -1.95 -0.21 16.53
N GLY A 50 -0.74 -0.48 17.04
CA GLY A 50 -0.34 -1.82 17.52
C GLY A 50 0.00 -2.82 16.39
N GLY A 51 -0.06 -2.36 15.15
CA GLY A 51 0.24 -3.08 13.90
C GLY A 51 -0.36 -2.32 12.71
N PRO A 52 -0.02 -2.68 11.45
CA PRO A 52 -0.63 -2.09 10.25
C PRO A 52 -2.15 -2.30 10.24
N VAL A 53 -2.91 -1.22 10.07
CA VAL A 53 -4.38 -1.22 10.07
C VAL A 53 -4.93 -0.97 8.67
N GLU A 54 -4.53 0.14 8.06
CA GLU A 54 -4.98 0.55 6.72
C GLU A 54 -3.81 1.08 5.89
N ILE A 55 -3.94 0.95 4.56
CA ILE A 55 -3.04 1.60 3.61
C ILE A 55 -3.81 2.65 2.79
N GLY A 56 -3.35 3.89 2.89
CA GLY A 56 -3.82 5.04 2.13
C GLY A 56 -3.18 5.08 0.73
N CYS A 57 -4.01 4.92 -0.29
CA CYS A 57 -3.66 5.22 -1.66
C CYS A 57 -3.74 6.73 -1.90
N PRO A 58 -2.66 7.42 -2.31
CA PRO A 58 -2.67 8.89 -2.38
C PRO A 58 -3.57 9.46 -3.48
N PRO A 59 -3.86 10.77 -3.51
CA PRO A 59 -4.54 11.39 -4.65
C PRO A 59 -3.78 11.15 -5.96
N ALA A 60 -4.49 11.05 -7.09
CA ALA A 60 -3.86 10.85 -8.40
C ALA A 60 -2.92 12.00 -8.80
N THR A 61 -3.27 13.23 -8.42
CA THR A 61 -2.53 14.47 -8.73
C THR A 61 -1.27 14.66 -7.87
N SER A 62 -1.12 13.85 -6.82
CA SER A 62 -0.07 14.00 -5.81
C SER A 62 1.06 12.98 -5.97
N ARG A 63 1.04 12.16 -7.03
CA ARG A 63 1.98 11.06 -7.21
C ARG A 63 3.09 11.46 -8.16
N GLY A 64 4.33 11.15 -7.79
CA GLY A 64 5.48 11.22 -8.69
C GLY A 64 5.58 10.03 -9.65
N SER A 65 5.13 8.85 -9.22
CA SER A 65 5.03 7.63 -10.03
C SER A 65 4.06 6.61 -9.41
N GLY A 66 3.90 5.46 -10.06
CA GLY A 66 3.04 4.36 -9.61
C GLY A 66 1.87 4.06 -10.55
N PRO A 67 1.00 3.09 -10.19
CA PRO A 67 -0.19 2.74 -10.96
C PRO A 67 -1.16 3.92 -11.14
N ARG A 68 -1.90 3.85 -12.24
CA ARG A 68 -3.01 4.77 -12.51
C ARG A 68 -4.08 4.63 -11.43
N CYS A 69 -4.47 5.77 -10.87
CA CYS A 69 -5.55 5.88 -9.92
C CYS A 69 -6.34 7.15 -10.24
N TYR A 70 -7.59 7.23 -9.78
CA TYR A 70 -8.53 8.29 -10.15
C TYR A 70 -9.10 9.04 -8.94
N HIS A 71 -8.57 8.78 -7.75
CA HIS A 71 -9.05 9.40 -6.53
C HIS A 71 -8.52 10.83 -6.40
N SER A 72 -9.41 11.75 -5.99
CA SER A 72 -9.09 13.15 -5.65
C SER A 72 -8.41 13.28 -4.29
N ASP A 73 -8.58 12.29 -3.42
CA ASP A 73 -8.15 12.29 -2.03
C ASP A 73 -7.49 10.95 -1.68
N VAL A 74 -6.89 10.89 -0.48
CA VAL A 74 -6.37 9.62 0.04
C VAL A 74 -7.53 8.64 0.21
N ARG A 75 -7.41 7.45 -0.39
CA ARG A 75 -8.34 6.34 -0.20
C ARG A 75 -7.70 5.27 0.66
N TRP A 76 -8.26 5.11 1.85
CA TRP A 76 -7.87 4.08 2.80
C TRP A 76 -8.49 2.74 2.44
N VAL A 77 -7.71 1.69 2.61
CA VAL A 77 -8.15 0.29 2.47
C VAL A 77 -7.52 -0.50 3.59
N GLU A 78 -8.32 -1.30 4.31
CA GLU A 78 -7.83 -2.15 5.38
C GLU A 78 -6.77 -3.14 4.86
N VAL A 79 -5.74 -3.36 5.67
CA VAL A 79 -4.62 -4.26 5.35
C VAL A 79 -5.11 -5.67 5.01
N GLN A 80 -6.15 -6.16 5.69
CA GLN A 80 -6.70 -7.50 5.44
C GLN A 80 -7.30 -7.66 4.04
N TRP A 81 -7.95 -6.61 3.49
CA TRP A 81 -8.45 -6.64 2.12
C TRP A 81 -7.32 -6.65 1.10
N LEU A 82 -6.26 -5.88 1.34
CA LEU A 82 -5.08 -5.88 0.47
C LEU A 82 -4.31 -7.19 0.53
N ARG A 83 -4.23 -7.81 1.71
CA ARG A 83 -3.66 -9.14 1.90
C ARG A 83 -4.46 -10.20 1.14
N MET A 84 -5.78 -10.17 1.26
CA MET A 84 -6.67 -11.07 0.52
C MET A 84 -6.51 -10.89 -1.00
N LEU A 85 -6.46 -9.65 -1.49
CA LEU A 85 -6.23 -9.36 -2.90
C LEU A 85 -4.85 -9.87 -3.38
N SER A 86 -3.80 -9.68 -2.56
CA SER A 86 -2.46 -10.22 -2.86
C SER A 86 -2.48 -11.73 -3.02
N ARG A 87 -3.21 -12.45 -2.15
CA ARG A 87 -3.37 -13.91 -2.27
C ARG A 87 -4.19 -14.30 -3.49
N ALA A 88 -5.25 -13.54 -3.80
CA ALA A 88 -6.09 -13.76 -4.97
C ALA A 88 -5.29 -13.66 -6.28
N TYR A 89 -4.37 -12.70 -6.40
CA TYR A 89 -3.47 -12.58 -7.56
C TYR A 89 -2.60 -13.82 -7.79
N THR A 90 -2.26 -14.56 -6.74
CA THR A 90 -1.42 -15.76 -6.81
C THR A 90 -2.21 -17.07 -6.81
N SER A 91 -3.55 -17.00 -6.82
CA SER A 91 -4.40 -18.17 -6.72
C SER A 91 -4.35 -19.03 -7.99
N ALA A 92 -4.27 -20.35 -7.82
CA ALA A 92 -4.43 -21.33 -8.90
C ALA A 92 -5.90 -21.67 -9.19
N ASP A 93 -6.85 -21.20 -8.37
CA ASP A 93 -8.28 -21.41 -8.60
C ASP A 93 -8.74 -20.56 -9.80
N PRO A 94 -9.25 -21.18 -10.90
CA PRO A 94 -9.71 -20.46 -12.08
C PRO A 94 -10.78 -19.41 -11.78
N LYS A 95 -11.69 -19.66 -10.83
CA LYS A 95 -12.76 -18.70 -10.47
C LYS A 95 -12.19 -17.46 -9.80
N VAL A 96 -11.16 -17.63 -8.97
CA VAL A 96 -10.48 -16.51 -8.32
C VAL A 96 -9.67 -15.72 -9.34
N ALA A 97 -8.95 -16.41 -10.24
CA ALA A 97 -8.22 -15.76 -11.33
C ALA A 97 -9.17 -14.97 -12.25
N ASP A 98 -10.35 -15.50 -12.57
CA ASP A 98 -11.38 -14.81 -13.33
C ASP A 98 -11.90 -13.57 -12.61
N ALA A 99 -12.21 -13.68 -11.31
CA ALA A 99 -12.66 -12.55 -10.50
C ALA A 99 -11.61 -11.43 -10.43
N VAL A 100 -10.33 -11.78 -10.28
CA VAL A 100 -9.22 -10.81 -10.30
C VAL A 100 -9.10 -10.11 -11.65
N ARG A 101 -9.21 -10.85 -12.76
CA ARG A 101 -9.17 -10.28 -14.12
C ARG A 101 -10.35 -9.35 -14.41
N GLN A 102 -11.52 -9.64 -13.87
CA GLN A 102 -12.73 -8.83 -14.04
C GLN A 102 -12.78 -7.61 -13.10
N GLY A 103 -12.09 -7.71 -11.95
CA GLY A 103 -12.04 -6.66 -10.95
C GLY A 103 -11.26 -5.43 -11.40
N ARG A 104 -11.66 -4.25 -10.90
CA ARG A 104 -10.99 -2.97 -11.18
C ARG A 104 -10.09 -2.56 -10.02
N PHE A 105 -9.01 -3.30 -9.83
CA PHE A 105 -8.04 -3.06 -8.74
C PHE A 105 -6.86 -2.17 -9.19
N THR A 106 -7.11 -1.16 -10.02
CA THR A 106 -6.03 -0.39 -10.70
C THR A 106 -5.06 0.27 -9.73
N CYS A 107 -5.53 0.71 -8.56
CA CYS A 107 -4.69 1.37 -7.56
C CYS A 107 -3.85 0.36 -6.74
N TRP A 108 -4.14 -0.94 -6.83
CA TRP A 108 -3.48 -2.01 -6.08
C TRP A 108 -3.07 -3.17 -7.01
N PRO A 109 -2.19 -2.92 -8.00
CA PRO A 109 -1.67 -3.98 -8.85
C PRO A 109 -0.82 -4.97 -8.05
N GLN A 110 -0.67 -6.18 -8.58
CA GLN A 110 0.06 -7.26 -7.94
C GLN A 110 1.47 -6.86 -7.51
N GLU A 111 2.20 -6.12 -8.35
CA GLU A 111 3.57 -5.69 -8.06
C GLU A 111 3.64 -4.74 -6.85
N ARG A 112 2.67 -3.84 -6.70
CA ARG A 112 2.61 -2.93 -5.54
C ARG A 112 2.32 -3.71 -4.26
N LEU A 113 1.38 -4.67 -4.32
CA LEU A 113 1.06 -5.54 -3.18
C LEU A 113 2.24 -6.44 -2.78
N HIS A 114 2.98 -6.95 -3.77
CA HIS A 114 4.18 -7.74 -3.52
C HIS A 114 5.24 -6.95 -2.74
N ARG A 115 5.46 -5.68 -3.09
CA ARG A 115 6.41 -4.81 -2.38
C ARG A 115 5.95 -4.46 -0.96
N LEU A 116 4.64 -4.42 -0.75
CA LEU A 116 4.01 -4.21 0.57
C LEU A 116 3.93 -5.48 1.43
N ARG A 117 4.53 -6.61 1.03
CA ARG A 117 4.43 -7.89 1.75
C ARG A 117 4.79 -7.85 3.24
N GLY A 118 5.70 -6.96 3.67
CA GLY A 118 6.01 -6.73 5.08
C GLY A 118 4.81 -6.12 5.83
N SER A 119 4.28 -5.00 5.32
CA SER A 119 3.05 -4.36 5.83
C SER A 119 1.84 -5.28 5.83
N LEU A 120 1.73 -6.18 4.85
CA LEU A 120 0.63 -7.14 4.74
C LEU A 120 0.82 -8.39 5.62
N GLY A 121 1.91 -8.49 6.38
CA GLY A 121 2.25 -9.65 7.20
C GLY A 121 2.45 -10.94 6.40
N ILE A 122 2.81 -10.86 5.12
CA ILE A 122 2.98 -12.01 4.23
C ILE A 122 4.37 -12.65 4.38
N GLU A 123 5.41 -11.84 4.67
CA GLU A 123 6.77 -12.35 4.90
C GLU A 123 6.87 -13.17 6.19
N ASP A 124 6.22 -12.71 7.26
CA ASP A 124 6.22 -13.40 8.56
C ASP A 124 5.54 -14.78 8.45
N GLU A 125 4.41 -14.87 7.71
CA GLU A 125 3.75 -16.15 7.43
C GLU A 125 4.63 -17.14 6.66
N ALA A 126 5.49 -16.66 5.76
CA ALA A 126 6.40 -17.52 5.01
C ALA A 126 7.52 -18.08 5.88
N ARG A 127 7.98 -17.29 6.86
CA ARG A 127 9.01 -17.69 7.82
C ARG A 127 8.48 -18.67 8.88
N GLU A 128 7.20 -18.60 9.21
CA GLU A 128 6.54 -19.45 10.20
C GLU A 128 6.01 -20.78 9.62
N ARG A 129 6.09 -20.99 8.30
CA ARG A 129 5.76 -22.28 7.68
C ARG A 129 6.97 -23.25 7.75
N PRO A 130 6.81 -24.45 8.34
CA PRO A 130 7.88 -25.46 8.44
C PRO A 130 8.29 -26.06 7.10
#